data_AF-A0A957X494-F1
#
_entry.id   AF-A0A957X494-F1
#
_cell.length_a   1.000
_cell.length_b   1.000
_cell.length_c   1.000
_cell.angle_alpha   90.00
_cell.angle_beta   90.00
_cell.angle_gamma   90.00
#
_symmetry.space_group_name_H-M   'P 1'
#
loop_
_entity.id
_entity.type
_entity.pdbx_description
1 polymer ?
#
loop_
_entity_poly.entity_id
_entity_poly.type
_entity_poly.pdbx_seq_one_letter_code
_entity_poly.pdbx_strand_id
1 'polypeptide(L)'
;MTEQFHLARLQVINWGVFDGYHDIPFSDGGALIAGASGSGKSSLLEAGIIPAMKRNRELIDDVVPPRGNWQVYTLRPTARPMAKLADTFFPDASDEAAEQPTALTNALPKAQKTLLFIDQFEELFTLVNEEAVREQFLQSLVTAQSNSCKIILTIRADFYAQCLRYEQLRDVLETSQKPIGEMSNEELVEAILKPAEKGNWQFQAGLAEDMLEDVGREPGALPLLSHALLETWKRRRGRILTLSGYDEAGKVRGAIAQTAEATYATLSAENQKLAQQIFLRLTELGEGTQDTRRRVSQTELGDGQTMKTVTQQLANARLITTSQDGIDVAHEALIREWPRLREWLDANREGLRLHRQLTEVTQRWEALNRDEDALYRGIQLEQAKEWAKTQPEALNKQEEAFLQASLKLRQQIERRRRMQYAGVVIALVVLVVASIVAASIFSQQASENEQLAEDNAAIAATAEARRVDAEQQSRVSLGQSLAALSQIVYQDSYDKELATLLTLEAARLNTDNNGQIEWLVNNSLRPFVASGDEDHFIEILRGHDSYVLSVAFTPNGSYLASASSDQTI
;
A
#
# COMPACT_ATOMS: atom_id res chain seq x y z
N MET A 1 -20.36 63.60 -51.77
CA MET A 1 -19.54 62.42 -51.43
C MET A 1 -19.88 62.06 -49.99
N THR A 2 -20.55 60.94 -49.76
CA THR A 2 -20.76 60.39 -48.42
C THR A 2 -19.44 59.81 -47.95
N GLU A 3 -18.79 60.45 -46.98
CA GLU A 3 -17.56 59.92 -46.39
C GLU A 3 -17.87 58.58 -45.70
N GLN A 4 -17.25 57.50 -46.20
CA GLN A 4 -17.42 56.15 -45.67
C GLN A 4 -16.37 55.92 -44.58
N PHE A 5 -16.76 56.10 -43.32
CA PHE A 5 -15.87 55.88 -42.17
C PHE A 5 -15.88 54.42 -41.71
N HIS A 6 -14.71 53.78 -41.65
CA HIS A 6 -14.52 52.46 -41.03
C HIS A 6 -13.76 52.60 -39.70
N LEU A 7 -14.05 51.75 -38.71
CA LEU A 7 -13.29 51.69 -37.46
C LEU A 7 -12.01 50.88 -37.70
N ALA A 8 -10.87 51.57 -37.78
CA ALA A 8 -9.55 50.96 -37.99
C ALA A 8 -8.76 50.74 -36.68
N ARG A 9 -9.02 51.58 -35.67
CA ARG A 9 -8.33 51.57 -34.38
C ARG A 9 -9.24 52.17 -33.32
N LEU A 10 -9.28 51.56 -32.15
CA LEU A 10 -9.84 52.16 -30.94
C LEU A 10 -8.70 52.47 -29.99
N GLN A 11 -8.59 53.73 -29.58
CA GLN A 11 -7.61 54.14 -28.59
C GLN A 11 -8.33 54.29 -27.24
N VAL A 12 -7.83 53.58 -26.23
CA VAL A 12 -8.40 53.59 -24.87
C VAL A 12 -7.33 54.13 -23.93
N ILE A 13 -7.73 55.06 -23.07
CA ILE A 13 -6.96 55.49 -21.90
C ILE A 13 -7.78 55.04 -20.70
N ASN A 14 -7.20 54.28 -19.79
CA ASN A 14 -7.89 53.88 -18.57
C ASN A 14 -6.83 53.75 -17.46
N TRP A 15 -7.21 53.52 -16.22
CA TRP A 15 -6.26 53.35 -15.13
C TRP A 15 -5.87 51.87 -15.00
N GLY A 16 -4.69 51.58 -14.45
CA GLY A 16 -4.22 50.20 -14.33
C GLY A 16 -3.44 49.71 -15.54
N VAL A 17 -3.68 48.49 -16.04
CA VAL A 17 -3.00 47.90 -17.23
C VAL A 17 -3.14 48.79 -18.48
N PHE A 18 -4.07 49.73 -18.43
CA PHE A 18 -4.41 50.66 -19.49
C PHE A 18 -3.91 52.08 -19.24
N ASP A 19 -3.02 52.31 -18.26
CA ASP A 19 -2.45 53.64 -18.07
C ASP A 19 -1.68 54.06 -19.32
N GLY A 20 -1.88 55.31 -19.73
CA GLY A 20 -1.45 55.81 -21.03
C GLY A 20 -2.37 55.43 -22.21
N TYR A 21 -1.89 55.63 -23.43
CA TYR A 21 -2.67 55.40 -24.65
C TYR A 21 -2.51 53.96 -25.15
N HIS A 22 -3.63 53.22 -25.21
CA HIS A 22 -3.64 51.85 -25.72
C HIS A 22 -4.41 51.73 -27.02
N ASP A 23 -3.71 51.26 -28.04
CA ASP A 23 -4.30 51.03 -29.34
C ASP A 23 -4.79 49.59 -29.46
N ILE A 24 -6.09 49.46 -29.75
CA ILE A 24 -6.73 48.20 -30.13
C ILE A 24 -6.91 48.26 -31.65
N PRO A 25 -6.12 47.50 -32.43
CA PRO A 25 -6.25 47.44 -33.88
C PRO A 25 -7.57 46.75 -34.26
N PHE A 26 -8.19 47.21 -35.35
CA PHE A 26 -9.33 46.54 -35.97
C PHE A 26 -8.97 46.16 -37.40
N SER A 27 -8.96 44.87 -37.70
CA SER A 27 -8.93 44.37 -39.07
C SER A 27 -10.35 44.15 -39.60
N ASP A 28 -10.45 43.67 -40.83
CA ASP A 28 -11.71 43.18 -41.37
C ASP A 28 -12.23 41.96 -40.59
N GLY A 29 -11.31 41.20 -39.96
CA GLY A 29 -11.59 40.05 -39.08
C GLY A 29 -12.08 40.38 -37.67
N GLY A 30 -12.14 41.67 -37.28
CA GLY A 30 -12.46 42.10 -35.91
C GLY A 30 -11.22 42.31 -35.05
N ALA A 31 -11.39 42.29 -33.72
CA ALA A 31 -10.31 42.47 -32.76
C ALA A 31 -10.38 41.44 -31.64
N LEU A 32 -9.23 41.00 -31.14
CA LEU A 32 -9.12 40.04 -30.05
C LEU A 32 -8.31 40.62 -28.90
N ILE A 33 -8.84 40.51 -27.69
CA ILE A 33 -8.20 40.94 -26.45
C ILE A 33 -7.83 39.70 -25.65
N ALA A 34 -6.54 39.41 -25.54
CA ALA A 34 -6.03 38.21 -24.87
C ALA A 34 -5.38 38.56 -23.53
N GLY A 35 -5.50 37.71 -22.52
CA GLY A 35 -4.81 37.91 -21.24
C GLY A 35 -5.16 36.87 -20.19
N ALA A 36 -4.41 36.79 -19.09
CA ALA A 36 -4.68 35.86 -17.99
C ALA A 36 -6.06 36.10 -17.33
N SER A 37 -6.58 35.12 -16.59
CA SER A 37 -7.81 35.32 -15.82
C SER A 37 -7.62 36.45 -14.80
N GLY A 38 -8.58 37.36 -14.71
CA GLY A 38 -8.49 38.49 -13.77
C GLY A 38 -7.62 39.67 -14.21
N SER A 39 -7.02 39.64 -15.41
CA SER A 39 -6.20 40.76 -15.95
C SER A 39 -6.97 42.03 -16.32
N GLY A 40 -8.28 42.11 -16.03
CA GLY A 40 -9.11 43.29 -16.30
C GLY A 40 -9.76 43.36 -17.69
N LYS A 41 -9.73 42.29 -18.50
CA LYS A 41 -10.37 42.26 -19.85
C LYS A 41 -11.85 42.66 -19.84
N SER A 42 -12.66 42.00 -19.03
CA SER A 42 -14.10 42.31 -18.92
C SER A 42 -14.33 43.71 -18.38
N SER A 43 -13.52 44.15 -17.39
CA SER A 43 -13.61 45.51 -16.83
C SER A 43 -13.28 46.58 -17.87
N LEU A 44 -12.27 46.38 -18.72
CA LEU A 44 -11.96 47.27 -19.84
C LEU A 44 -13.17 47.43 -20.77
N LEU A 45 -13.84 46.32 -21.11
CA LEU A 45 -15.02 46.36 -21.95
C LEU A 45 -16.19 47.05 -21.24
N GLU A 46 -16.56 46.58 -20.06
CA GLU A 46 -17.80 46.96 -19.38
C GLU A 46 -17.75 48.32 -18.68
N ALA A 47 -16.57 48.74 -18.20
CA ALA A 47 -16.39 50.01 -17.51
C ALA A 47 -15.81 51.10 -18.43
N GLY A 48 -14.98 50.73 -19.42
CA GLY A 48 -14.36 51.67 -20.35
C GLY A 48 -15.08 51.74 -21.70
N ILE A 49 -14.88 50.74 -22.55
CA ILE A 49 -15.26 50.85 -23.97
C ILE A 49 -16.79 50.92 -24.16
N ILE A 50 -17.55 49.96 -23.60
CA ILE A 50 -19.00 49.88 -23.80
C ILE A 50 -19.72 51.14 -23.29
N PRO A 51 -19.43 51.67 -22.08
CA PRO A 51 -20.07 52.91 -21.62
C PRO A 51 -19.69 54.12 -22.47
N ALA A 52 -18.45 54.23 -22.96
CA ALA A 52 -18.02 55.33 -23.82
C ALA A 52 -18.83 55.34 -25.11
N MET A 53 -18.93 54.17 -25.75
CA MET A 53 -19.70 53.96 -26.98
C MET A 53 -21.20 54.24 -26.78
N LYS A 54 -21.81 53.70 -25.72
CA LYS A 54 -23.26 53.86 -25.45
C LYS A 54 -23.64 55.30 -25.09
N ARG A 55 -22.79 56.03 -24.37
CA ARG A 55 -23.05 57.41 -23.96
C ARG A 55 -22.67 58.43 -25.04
N ASN A 56 -21.94 58.00 -26.08
CA ASN A 56 -21.42 58.83 -27.16
C ASN A 56 -20.73 60.11 -26.65
N ARG A 57 -20.01 59.99 -25.54
CA ARG A 57 -19.21 61.05 -24.92
C ARG A 57 -17.98 60.44 -24.27
N GLU A 58 -16.98 61.29 -24.08
CA GLU A 58 -15.79 60.97 -23.29
C GLU A 58 -16.19 60.53 -21.86
N LEU A 59 -15.53 59.48 -21.37
CA LEU A 59 -15.73 58.97 -20.02
C LEU A 59 -14.81 59.65 -19.00
N ILE A 60 -15.01 59.31 -17.72
CA ILE A 60 -14.27 59.89 -16.59
C ILE A 60 -12.79 59.49 -16.58
N ASP A 61 -12.46 58.40 -17.27
CA ASP A 61 -11.12 57.87 -17.54
C ASP A 61 -10.56 58.36 -18.89
N ASP A 62 -11.18 59.39 -19.49
CA ASP A 62 -10.74 60.05 -20.74
C ASP A 62 -10.81 59.12 -21.98
N VAL A 63 -11.59 58.03 -21.89
CA VAL A 63 -11.93 57.18 -23.04
C VAL A 63 -12.86 57.94 -23.99
N VAL A 64 -12.39 58.18 -25.22
CA VAL A 64 -13.16 58.88 -26.26
C VAL A 64 -13.84 57.88 -27.20
N PRO A 65 -15.18 57.94 -27.40
CA PRO A 65 -15.83 57.06 -28.35
C PRO A 65 -15.46 57.42 -29.80
N PRO A 66 -15.32 56.42 -30.69
CA PRO A 66 -15.16 56.64 -32.12
C PRO A 66 -16.37 57.39 -32.69
N ARG A 67 -16.11 58.25 -33.68
CA ARG A 67 -17.16 59.00 -34.37
C ARG A 67 -18.08 58.06 -35.15
N GLY A 68 -19.38 58.36 -35.11
CA GLY A 68 -20.44 57.61 -35.77
C GLY A 68 -21.39 56.96 -34.76
N ASN A 69 -22.68 56.92 -35.06
CA ASN A 69 -23.67 56.30 -34.18
C ASN A 69 -23.54 54.76 -34.23
N TRP A 70 -22.70 54.20 -33.37
CA TRP A 70 -22.52 52.76 -33.21
C TRP A 70 -23.52 52.20 -32.19
N GLN A 71 -24.28 51.19 -32.61
CA GLN A 71 -25.11 50.38 -31.72
C GLN A 71 -24.23 49.31 -31.08
N VAL A 72 -24.25 49.21 -29.75
CA VAL A 72 -23.39 48.29 -29.00
C VAL A 72 -24.18 47.12 -28.44
N TYR A 73 -23.73 45.92 -28.77
CA TYR A 73 -24.25 44.66 -28.26
C TYR A 73 -23.17 43.94 -27.47
N THR A 74 -23.57 43.21 -26.44
CA THR A 74 -22.66 42.42 -25.61
C THR A 74 -23.24 41.02 -25.47
N LEU A 75 -22.40 40.01 -25.69
CA LEU A 75 -22.75 38.61 -25.63
C LEU A 75 -21.68 37.85 -24.84
N ARG A 76 -22.09 36.86 -24.06
CA ARG A 76 -21.20 35.86 -23.47
C ARG A 76 -21.65 34.49 -23.98
N PRO A 77 -20.76 33.66 -24.54
CA PRO A 77 -21.15 32.32 -25.00
C PRO A 77 -21.75 31.48 -23.87
N THR A 78 -22.67 30.59 -24.25
CA THR A 78 -23.31 29.62 -23.33
C THR A 78 -23.24 28.23 -23.95
N ALA A 79 -23.75 27.21 -23.26
CA ALA A 79 -23.89 25.87 -23.84
C ALA A 79 -24.75 25.84 -25.13
N ARG A 80 -25.58 26.86 -25.37
CA ARG A 80 -26.37 27.04 -26.60
C ARG A 80 -26.04 28.40 -27.23
N PRO A 81 -24.88 28.53 -27.90
CA PRO A 81 -24.36 29.84 -28.33
C PRO A 81 -25.22 30.49 -29.43
N MET A 82 -25.79 29.67 -30.33
CA MET A 82 -26.70 30.16 -31.39
C MET A 82 -28.00 30.72 -30.81
N ALA A 83 -28.61 30.04 -29.83
CA ALA A 83 -29.78 30.56 -29.12
C ALA A 83 -29.47 31.86 -28.37
N LYS A 84 -28.28 31.96 -27.74
CA LYS A 84 -27.88 33.21 -27.07
C LYS A 84 -27.73 34.38 -28.04
N LEU A 85 -27.21 34.10 -29.24
CA LEU A 85 -27.11 35.07 -30.33
C LEU A 85 -28.52 35.46 -30.82
N ALA A 86 -29.42 34.47 -30.95
CA ALA A 86 -30.83 34.68 -31.24
C ALA A 86 -31.47 35.64 -30.23
N ASP A 87 -31.42 35.34 -28.93
CA ASP A 87 -32.00 36.17 -27.87
C ASP A 87 -31.49 37.61 -27.87
N THR A 88 -30.21 37.81 -28.26
CA THR A 88 -29.56 39.12 -28.21
C THR A 88 -30.01 40.03 -29.35
N PHE A 89 -30.30 39.45 -30.53
CA PHE A 89 -30.62 40.20 -31.76
C PHE A 89 -32.06 40.00 -32.24
N PHE A 90 -32.76 38.99 -31.74
CA PHE A 90 -34.04 38.47 -32.23
C PHE A 90 -34.97 38.00 -31.08
N PRO A 91 -35.35 38.87 -30.13
CA PRO A 91 -36.21 38.47 -29.02
C PRO A 91 -37.58 37.91 -29.44
N ASP A 92 -38.03 38.18 -30.67
CA ASP A 92 -39.33 37.79 -31.22
C ASP A 92 -39.28 36.81 -32.42
N ALA A 93 -38.11 36.28 -32.79
CA ALA A 93 -37.97 35.36 -33.95
C ALA A 93 -38.12 33.88 -33.56
N SER A 94 -38.54 33.04 -34.51
CA SER A 94 -38.59 31.58 -34.32
C SER A 94 -37.20 30.95 -34.31
N ASP A 95 -36.95 29.99 -33.41
CA ASP A 95 -35.66 29.33 -33.18
C ASP A 95 -34.96 28.85 -34.48
N GLU A 96 -35.69 28.28 -35.44
CA GLU A 96 -35.14 27.77 -36.70
C GLU A 96 -34.54 28.85 -37.62
N ALA A 97 -35.03 30.09 -37.54
CA ALA A 97 -34.52 31.20 -38.36
C ALA A 97 -33.23 31.80 -37.78
N ALA A 98 -33.00 31.63 -36.48
CA ALA A 98 -31.84 32.17 -35.77
C ALA A 98 -30.62 31.24 -35.81
N GLU A 99 -30.80 29.97 -36.19
CA GLU A 99 -29.71 28.99 -36.30
C GLU A 99 -28.93 29.08 -37.63
N GLN A 100 -29.39 29.83 -38.63
CA GLN A 100 -28.64 29.98 -39.88
C GLN A 100 -27.43 30.93 -39.72
N PRO A 101 -26.26 30.64 -40.33
CA PRO A 101 -25.09 31.52 -40.25
C PRO A 101 -25.32 32.95 -40.76
N THR A 102 -26.23 33.12 -41.73
CA THR A 102 -26.62 34.42 -42.28
C THR A 102 -27.63 35.18 -41.42
N ALA A 103 -28.21 34.54 -40.40
CA ALA A 103 -29.23 35.13 -39.56
C ALA A 103 -28.72 36.42 -38.94
N LEU A 104 -27.55 36.39 -38.29
CA LEU A 104 -26.96 37.57 -37.65
C LEU A 104 -26.82 38.75 -38.63
N THR A 105 -26.27 38.50 -39.83
CA THR A 105 -26.10 39.52 -40.86
C THR A 105 -27.43 40.13 -41.32
N ASN A 106 -28.49 39.31 -41.40
CA ASN A 106 -29.83 39.76 -41.78
C ASN A 106 -30.53 40.56 -40.66
N ALA A 107 -30.21 40.26 -39.39
CA ALA A 107 -30.73 40.96 -38.22
C ALA A 107 -30.16 42.36 -38.06
N LEU A 108 -28.89 42.53 -38.41
CA LEU A 108 -28.18 43.78 -38.21
C LEU A 108 -28.78 44.88 -39.10
N PRO A 109 -29.13 46.06 -38.54
CA PRO A 109 -29.72 47.11 -39.35
C PRO A 109 -28.73 47.60 -40.41
N LYS A 110 -29.05 47.43 -41.70
CA LYS A 110 -28.15 47.76 -42.83
C LYS A 110 -27.64 49.21 -42.84
N ALA A 111 -28.38 50.13 -42.21
CA ALA A 111 -28.05 51.55 -42.12
C ALA A 111 -27.32 51.95 -40.83
N GLN A 112 -27.15 51.05 -39.86
CA GLN A 112 -26.59 51.34 -38.54
C GLN A 112 -25.26 50.62 -38.34
N LYS A 113 -24.27 51.34 -37.81
CA LYS A 113 -22.99 50.73 -37.44
C LYS A 113 -23.17 49.94 -36.15
N THR A 114 -22.64 48.74 -36.09
CA THR A 114 -22.80 47.80 -34.97
C THR A 114 -21.43 47.41 -34.43
N LEU A 115 -21.28 47.45 -33.11
CA LEU A 115 -20.13 46.90 -32.41
C LEU A 115 -20.61 45.77 -31.48
N LEU A 116 -20.20 44.54 -31.78
CA LEU A 116 -20.53 43.36 -30.99
C LEU A 116 -19.34 42.98 -30.12
N PHE A 117 -19.51 43.04 -28.81
CA PHE A 117 -18.57 42.51 -27.83
C PHE A 117 -18.94 41.09 -27.45
N ILE A 118 -18.00 40.17 -27.58
CA ILE A 118 -18.15 38.81 -27.08
C ILE A 118 -17.15 38.63 -25.95
N ASP A 119 -17.65 38.70 -24.71
CA ASP A 119 -16.83 38.55 -23.52
C ASP A 119 -16.73 37.08 -23.11
N GLN A 120 -15.57 36.69 -22.57
CA GLN A 120 -15.25 35.31 -22.16
C GLN A 120 -15.47 34.30 -23.29
N PHE A 121 -14.83 34.55 -24.43
CA PHE A 121 -14.93 33.71 -25.62
C PHE A 121 -14.51 32.26 -25.35
N GLU A 122 -13.64 32.02 -24.36
CA GLU A 122 -13.26 30.67 -23.94
C GLU A 122 -14.45 29.77 -23.55
N GLU A 123 -15.58 30.35 -23.15
CA GLU A 123 -16.80 29.59 -22.79
C GLU A 123 -17.34 28.79 -23.98
N LEU A 124 -17.02 29.19 -25.21
CA LEU A 124 -17.32 28.41 -26.40
C LEU A 124 -16.59 27.06 -26.40
N PHE A 125 -15.38 26.99 -25.86
CA PHE A 125 -14.58 25.76 -25.83
C PHE A 125 -14.84 24.89 -24.60
N THR A 126 -15.37 25.47 -23.51
CA THR A 126 -15.63 24.78 -22.25
C THR A 126 -17.07 24.26 -22.15
N LEU A 127 -18.06 25.02 -22.65
CA LEU A 127 -19.48 24.71 -22.49
C LEU A 127 -20.10 23.99 -23.69
N VAL A 128 -19.50 24.13 -24.88
CA VAL A 128 -20.04 23.56 -26.13
C VAL A 128 -19.24 22.33 -26.52
N ASN A 129 -19.84 21.16 -26.30
CA ASN A 129 -19.19 19.88 -26.57
C ASN A 129 -19.06 19.60 -28.07
N GLU A 130 -20.07 19.95 -28.86
CA GLU A 130 -20.14 19.64 -30.29
C GLU A 130 -19.31 20.62 -31.13
N GLU A 131 -18.38 20.10 -31.93
CA GLU A 131 -17.51 20.92 -32.80
C GLU A 131 -18.31 21.63 -33.91
N ALA A 132 -19.29 20.95 -34.50
CA ALA A 132 -20.17 21.52 -35.52
C ALA A 132 -20.91 22.78 -35.04
N VAL A 133 -21.38 22.79 -33.78
CA VAL A 133 -22.06 23.95 -33.19
C VAL A 133 -21.08 25.12 -33.01
N ARG A 134 -19.82 24.84 -32.63
CA ARG A 134 -18.78 25.87 -32.50
C ARG A 134 -18.43 26.48 -33.86
N GLU A 135 -18.27 25.64 -34.89
CA GLU A 135 -18.02 26.08 -36.27
C GLU A 135 -19.18 26.92 -36.81
N GLN A 136 -20.43 26.50 -36.58
CA GLN A 136 -21.60 27.24 -36.99
C GLN A 136 -21.67 28.62 -36.33
N PHE A 137 -21.39 28.71 -35.03
CA PHE A 137 -21.32 29.99 -34.33
C PHE A 137 -20.22 30.90 -34.89
N LEU A 138 -19.01 30.37 -35.08
CA LEU A 138 -17.90 31.11 -35.69
C LEU A 138 -18.25 31.60 -37.10
N GLN A 139 -18.88 30.76 -37.91
CA GLN A 139 -19.30 31.11 -39.26
C GLN A 139 -20.32 32.24 -39.24
N SER A 140 -21.25 32.26 -38.27
CA SER A 140 -22.19 33.37 -38.08
C SER A 140 -21.48 34.69 -37.81
N LEU A 141 -20.46 34.68 -36.93
CA LEU A 141 -19.70 35.89 -36.59
C LEU A 141 -18.95 36.42 -37.82
N VAL A 142 -18.27 35.54 -38.55
CA VAL A 142 -17.50 35.90 -39.75
C VAL A 142 -18.42 36.44 -40.85
N THR A 143 -19.58 35.81 -41.04
CA THR A 143 -20.56 36.25 -42.04
C THR A 143 -21.19 37.61 -41.69
N ALA A 144 -21.25 37.95 -40.40
CA ALA A 144 -21.78 39.24 -39.95
C ALA A 144 -20.76 40.38 -39.99
N GLN A 145 -19.45 40.08 -40.06
CA GLN A 145 -18.41 41.10 -40.11
C GLN A 145 -18.50 41.93 -41.39
N SER A 146 -18.42 43.24 -41.23
CA SER A 146 -18.42 44.20 -42.34
C SER A 146 -17.88 45.55 -41.90
N ASN A 147 -17.81 46.52 -42.82
CA ASN A 147 -17.50 47.92 -42.46
C ASN A 147 -18.53 48.54 -41.49
N SER A 148 -19.74 47.99 -41.44
CA SER A 148 -20.82 48.44 -40.56
C SER A 148 -21.04 47.50 -39.37
N CYS A 149 -20.28 46.40 -39.24
CA CYS A 149 -20.36 45.50 -38.10
C CYS A 149 -18.96 45.04 -37.70
N LYS A 150 -18.49 45.50 -36.54
CA LYS A 150 -17.20 45.12 -35.97
C LYS A 150 -17.42 44.24 -34.74
N ILE A 151 -16.55 43.26 -34.56
CA ILE A 151 -16.63 42.28 -33.46
C ILE A 151 -15.36 42.39 -32.63
N ILE A 152 -15.51 42.47 -31.31
CA ILE A 152 -14.39 42.37 -30.35
C ILE A 152 -14.61 41.14 -29.49
N LEU A 153 -13.60 40.28 -29.43
CA LEU A 153 -13.58 39.09 -28.59
C LEU A 153 -12.63 39.33 -27.41
N THR A 154 -13.01 38.90 -26.21
CA THR A 154 -12.04 38.71 -25.12
C THR A 154 -11.81 37.22 -24.91
N ILE A 155 -10.55 36.84 -24.66
CA ILE A 155 -10.21 35.45 -24.39
C ILE A 155 -9.12 35.34 -23.34
N ARG A 156 -9.18 34.26 -22.56
CA ARG A 156 -8.06 33.83 -21.73
C ARG A 156 -6.87 33.34 -22.56
N ALA A 157 -5.67 33.77 -22.19
CA ALA A 157 -4.43 33.35 -22.88
C ALA A 157 -4.24 31.82 -22.91
N ASP A 158 -4.73 31.09 -21.90
CA ASP A 158 -4.64 29.62 -21.84
C ASP A 158 -5.46 28.90 -22.94
N PHE A 159 -6.39 29.62 -23.60
CA PHE A 159 -7.24 29.09 -24.66
C PHE A 159 -6.71 29.38 -26.07
N TYR A 160 -5.49 29.91 -26.19
CA TYR A 160 -4.88 30.27 -27.47
C TYR A 160 -4.73 29.06 -28.41
N ALA A 161 -4.33 27.90 -27.86
CA ALA A 161 -4.17 26.67 -28.64
C ALA A 161 -5.49 26.20 -29.28
N GLN A 162 -6.61 26.41 -28.59
CA GLN A 162 -7.95 26.07 -29.06
C GLN A 162 -8.36 27.01 -30.20
N CYS A 163 -8.02 28.29 -30.13
CA CYS A 163 -8.26 29.24 -31.23
C CYS A 163 -7.50 28.87 -32.51
N LEU A 164 -6.26 28.36 -32.40
CA LEU A 164 -5.45 27.97 -33.56
C LEU A 164 -6.06 26.83 -34.40
N ARG A 165 -7.06 26.13 -33.88
CA ARG A 165 -7.79 25.08 -34.60
C ARG A 165 -8.75 25.63 -35.66
N TYR A 166 -9.11 26.90 -35.58
CA TYR A 166 -10.09 27.53 -36.46
C TYR A 166 -9.41 28.59 -37.32
N GLU A 167 -9.49 28.46 -38.64
CA GLU A 167 -8.86 29.38 -39.59
C GLU A 167 -9.28 30.83 -39.34
N GLN A 168 -10.57 31.04 -39.12
CA GLN A 168 -11.14 32.38 -38.93
C GLN A 168 -10.64 33.07 -37.66
N LEU A 169 -10.25 32.32 -36.63
CA LEU A 169 -9.65 32.88 -35.42
C LEU A 169 -8.15 33.12 -35.56
N ARG A 170 -7.44 32.30 -36.36
CA ARG A 170 -6.02 32.50 -36.64
C ARG A 170 -5.77 33.85 -37.31
N ASP A 171 -6.61 34.21 -38.27
CA ASP A 171 -6.49 35.48 -38.99
C ASP A 171 -6.60 36.69 -38.05
N VAL A 172 -7.51 36.64 -37.08
CA VAL A 172 -7.69 37.70 -36.07
C VAL A 172 -6.52 37.74 -35.11
N LEU A 173 -6.01 36.57 -34.68
CA LEU A 173 -4.84 36.47 -33.83
C LEU A 173 -3.58 37.05 -34.51
N GLU A 174 -3.42 36.84 -35.81
CA GLU A 174 -2.28 37.38 -36.55
C GLU A 174 -2.40 38.89 -36.79
N THR A 175 -3.59 39.36 -37.15
CA THR A 175 -3.76 40.73 -37.68
C THR A 175 -4.26 41.75 -36.67
N SER A 176 -4.97 41.35 -35.62
CA SER A 176 -5.69 42.28 -34.74
C SER A 176 -5.88 41.74 -33.32
N GLN A 177 -4.77 41.47 -32.64
CA GLN A 177 -4.77 41.13 -31.22
C GLN A 177 -4.13 42.22 -30.33
N LYS A 178 -4.68 42.38 -29.13
CA LYS A 178 -4.10 43.16 -28.04
C LYS A 178 -3.92 42.27 -26.81
N PRO A 179 -2.69 41.87 -26.46
CA PRO A 179 -2.42 41.19 -25.21
C PRO A 179 -2.50 42.18 -24.02
N ILE A 180 -3.05 41.70 -22.90
CA ILE A 180 -3.21 42.41 -21.63
C ILE A 180 -2.54 41.58 -20.55
N GLY A 181 -1.50 42.17 -19.94
CA GLY A 181 -0.81 41.61 -18.78
C GLY A 181 -1.57 41.83 -17.46
N GLU A 182 -1.00 41.33 -16.37
CA GLU A 182 -1.45 41.71 -15.03
C GLU A 182 -1.02 43.15 -14.72
N MET A 183 -1.79 43.86 -13.89
CA MET A 183 -1.40 45.21 -13.45
C MET A 183 -0.14 45.13 -12.59
N SER A 184 0.79 46.05 -12.83
CA SER A 184 1.87 46.33 -11.89
C SER A 184 1.31 46.94 -10.59
N ASN A 185 2.11 46.95 -9.52
CA ASN A 185 1.70 47.61 -8.27
C ASN A 185 1.41 49.09 -8.47
N GLU A 186 2.18 49.79 -9.32
CA GLU A 186 1.98 51.20 -9.63
C GLU A 186 0.64 51.40 -10.35
N GLU A 187 0.37 50.58 -11.38
CA GLU A 187 -0.89 50.55 -12.10
C GLU A 187 -2.08 50.25 -11.18
N LEU A 188 -1.92 49.34 -10.22
CA LEU A 188 -2.95 49.04 -9.21
C LEU A 188 -3.23 50.23 -8.29
N VAL A 189 -2.20 50.95 -7.81
CA VAL A 189 -2.36 52.18 -7.03
C VAL A 189 -3.17 53.20 -7.83
N GLU A 190 -2.84 53.39 -9.10
CA GLU A 190 -3.55 54.32 -9.96
C GLU A 190 -5.00 53.91 -10.21
N ALA A 191 -5.25 52.61 -10.42
CA ALA A 191 -6.59 52.06 -10.58
C ALA A 191 -7.46 52.21 -9.31
N ILE A 192 -6.84 52.36 -8.14
CA ILE A 192 -7.53 52.69 -6.88
C ILE A 192 -7.77 54.19 -6.76
N LEU A 193 -6.72 55.00 -6.93
CA LEU A 193 -6.72 56.42 -6.57
C LEU A 193 -7.37 57.31 -7.64
N LYS A 194 -7.04 57.12 -8.92
CA LYS A 194 -7.52 57.99 -10.02
C LYS A 194 -9.05 58.00 -10.17
N PRO A 195 -9.80 56.88 -10.04
CA PRO A 195 -11.27 56.92 -10.06
C PRO A 195 -11.85 57.74 -8.90
N ALA A 196 -11.25 57.64 -7.72
CA ALA A 196 -11.69 58.40 -6.57
C ALA A 196 -11.42 59.89 -6.76
N GLU A 197 -10.22 60.26 -7.20
CA GLU A 197 -9.85 61.66 -7.47
C GLU A 197 -10.84 62.33 -8.43
N LYS A 198 -11.07 61.72 -9.61
CA LYS A 198 -12.04 62.25 -10.59
C LYS A 198 -13.48 62.26 -10.05
N GLY A 199 -13.81 61.30 -9.18
CA GLY A 199 -15.08 61.24 -8.48
C GLY A 199 -15.20 62.19 -7.27
N ASN A 200 -14.18 63.00 -6.97
CA ASN A 200 -14.03 63.84 -5.77
C ASN A 200 -14.08 63.05 -4.44
N TRP A 201 -13.68 61.79 -4.43
CA TRP A 201 -13.54 60.95 -3.23
C TRP A 201 -12.10 61.01 -2.74
N GLN A 202 -11.91 60.87 -1.43
CA GLN A 202 -10.59 60.88 -0.81
C GLN A 202 -10.33 59.54 -0.14
N PHE A 203 -9.10 59.06 -0.24
CA PHE A 203 -8.60 57.96 0.58
C PHE A 203 -7.90 58.52 1.81
N GLN A 204 -8.15 57.93 2.96
CA GLN A 204 -7.28 58.14 4.11
C GLN A 204 -5.86 57.68 3.76
N ALA A 205 -4.84 58.43 4.17
CA ALA A 205 -3.44 58.09 3.90
C ALA A 205 -3.10 56.67 4.40
N GLY A 206 -2.38 55.91 3.57
CA GLY A 206 -2.01 54.51 3.85
C GLY A 206 -3.06 53.47 3.43
N LEU A 207 -4.31 53.88 3.13
CA LEU A 207 -5.37 52.91 2.83
C LEU A 207 -5.14 52.16 1.51
N ALA A 208 -4.64 52.84 0.47
CA ALA A 208 -4.38 52.18 -0.81
C ALA A 208 -3.20 51.21 -0.70
N GLU A 209 -2.16 51.59 0.04
CA GLU A 209 -1.00 50.76 0.34
C GLU A 209 -1.38 49.53 1.16
N ASP A 210 -2.16 49.69 2.23
CA ASP A 210 -2.67 48.59 3.06
C ASP A 210 -3.52 47.62 2.24
N MET A 211 -4.38 48.12 1.35
CA MET A 211 -5.18 47.29 0.46
C MET A 211 -4.32 46.45 -0.49
N LEU A 212 -3.24 47.02 -1.03
CA LEU A 212 -2.34 46.31 -1.95
C LEU A 212 -1.43 45.33 -1.21
N GLU A 213 -0.99 45.65 0.00
CA GLU A 213 -0.25 44.72 0.85
C GLU A 213 -1.11 43.50 1.19
N ASP A 214 -2.39 43.70 1.53
CA ASP A 214 -3.31 42.60 1.83
C ASP A 214 -3.69 41.74 0.61
N VAL A 215 -3.67 42.30 -0.60
CA VAL A 215 -3.91 41.56 -1.85
C VAL A 215 -2.68 40.79 -2.32
N GLY A 216 -1.48 41.32 -2.10
CA GLY A 216 -0.23 40.73 -2.56
C GLY A 216 -0.10 40.67 -4.10
N ARG A 217 0.82 39.81 -4.59
CA ARG A 217 1.07 39.59 -6.03
C ARG A 217 0.38 38.33 -6.59
N GLU A 218 -0.76 37.95 -6.02
CA GLU A 218 -1.41 36.69 -6.35
C GLU A 218 -2.39 36.82 -7.53
N PRO A 219 -2.50 35.80 -8.43
CA PRO A 219 -3.44 35.81 -9.54
C PRO A 219 -4.89 35.93 -9.03
N GLY A 220 -5.69 36.83 -9.61
CA GLY A 220 -7.07 37.06 -9.14
C GLY A 220 -7.24 38.15 -8.08
N ALA A 221 -6.15 38.86 -7.75
CA ALA A 221 -6.08 40.04 -6.90
C ALA A 221 -7.13 41.13 -7.19
N LEU A 222 -7.29 41.49 -8.46
CA LEU A 222 -8.10 42.62 -8.91
C LEU A 222 -9.60 42.54 -8.50
N PRO A 223 -10.28 41.41 -8.71
CA PRO A 223 -11.64 41.20 -8.21
C PRO A 223 -11.80 41.38 -6.70
N LEU A 224 -10.86 40.86 -5.92
CA LEU A 224 -10.90 40.98 -4.46
C LEU A 224 -10.69 42.43 -4.03
N LEU A 225 -9.74 43.11 -4.66
CA LEU A 225 -9.50 44.53 -4.49
C LEU A 225 -10.76 45.35 -4.84
N SER A 226 -11.41 45.06 -5.96
CA SER A 226 -12.65 45.73 -6.38
C SER A 226 -13.78 45.55 -5.36
N HIS A 227 -13.95 44.34 -4.83
CA HIS A 227 -14.93 44.08 -3.78
C HIS A 227 -14.57 44.82 -2.48
N ALA A 228 -13.32 44.75 -2.05
CA ALA A 228 -12.85 45.42 -0.84
C ALA A 228 -13.02 46.94 -0.93
N LEU A 229 -12.73 47.54 -2.09
CA LEU A 229 -12.97 48.95 -2.38
C LEU A 229 -14.46 49.30 -2.28
N LEU A 230 -15.34 48.48 -2.85
CA LEU A 230 -16.79 48.69 -2.78
C LEU A 230 -17.30 48.63 -1.33
N GLU A 231 -16.86 47.64 -0.55
CA GLU A 231 -17.28 47.48 0.84
C GLU A 231 -16.73 48.59 1.75
N THR A 232 -15.51 49.04 1.50
CA THR A 232 -14.91 50.21 2.16
C THR A 232 -15.67 51.48 1.80
N TRP A 233 -16.05 51.65 0.53
CA TRP A 233 -16.84 52.78 0.07
C TRP A 233 -18.24 52.80 0.70
N LYS A 234 -18.88 51.65 0.91
CA LYS A 234 -20.16 51.57 1.63
C LYS A 234 -20.05 52.02 3.10
N ARG A 235 -18.90 51.79 3.73
CA ARG A 235 -18.60 52.15 5.14
C ARG A 235 -17.79 53.44 5.30
N ARG A 236 -17.72 54.25 4.25
CA ARG A 236 -17.00 55.52 4.23
C ARG A 236 -17.57 56.52 5.23
N ARG A 237 -16.76 57.51 5.61
CA ARG A 237 -17.20 58.68 6.39
C ARG A 237 -17.27 59.91 5.47
N GLY A 238 -18.49 60.31 5.12
CA GLY A 238 -18.72 61.39 4.16
C GLY A 238 -18.15 61.05 2.78
N ARG A 239 -17.10 61.77 2.37
CA ARG A 239 -16.39 61.56 1.09
C ARG A 239 -15.04 60.86 1.24
N ILE A 240 -14.71 60.39 2.45
CA ILE A 240 -13.43 59.79 2.76
C ILE A 240 -13.61 58.28 2.96
N LEU A 241 -12.91 57.47 2.16
CA LEU A 241 -12.71 56.05 2.42
C LEU A 241 -11.66 55.94 3.53
N THR A 242 -12.02 55.27 4.62
CA THR A 242 -11.23 55.27 5.87
C THR A 242 -10.66 53.90 6.18
N LEU A 243 -9.52 53.85 6.86
CA LEU A 243 -8.94 52.60 7.39
C LEU A 243 -9.93 51.86 8.29
N SER A 244 -10.62 52.57 9.19
CA SER A 244 -11.69 52.00 10.03
C SER A 244 -12.79 51.32 9.20
N GLY A 245 -13.23 51.97 8.10
CA GLY A 245 -14.25 51.40 7.22
C GLY A 245 -13.76 50.17 6.44
N TYR A 246 -12.46 50.11 6.15
CA TYR A 246 -11.81 48.96 5.53
C TYR A 246 -11.66 47.80 6.52
N ASP A 247 -11.25 48.08 7.76
CA ASP A 247 -11.18 47.10 8.85
C ASP A 247 -12.58 46.52 9.16
N GLU A 248 -13.61 47.37 9.27
CA GLU A 248 -15.00 46.96 9.47
C GLU A 248 -15.59 46.20 8.28
N ALA A 249 -15.05 46.40 7.07
CA ALA A 249 -15.37 45.59 5.90
C ALA A 249 -14.74 44.19 5.96
N GLY A 250 -13.85 43.93 6.92
CA GLY A 250 -13.08 42.70 7.04
C GLY A 250 -11.82 42.68 6.17
N LYS A 251 -11.38 43.85 5.69
CA LYS A 251 -10.27 44.00 4.74
C LYS A 251 -10.48 43.19 3.45
N VAL A 252 -9.44 43.00 2.64
CA VAL A 252 -9.48 42.08 1.48
C VAL A 252 -9.73 40.63 1.92
N ARG A 253 -9.29 40.28 3.13
CA ARG A 253 -9.37 38.95 3.74
C ARG A 253 -10.81 38.45 3.95
N GLY A 254 -11.69 39.32 4.46
CA GLY A 254 -13.10 39.01 4.70
C GLY A 254 -13.91 38.82 3.41
N ALA A 255 -13.53 39.51 2.33
CA ALA A 255 -14.16 39.37 1.01
C ALA A 255 -13.98 37.95 0.43
N ILE A 256 -12.79 37.36 0.63
CA ILE A 256 -12.45 36.01 0.16
C ILE A 256 -13.31 34.98 0.88
N ALA A 257 -13.38 35.06 2.21
CA ALA A 257 -14.16 34.13 3.02
C ALA A 257 -15.67 34.19 2.67
N GLN A 258 -16.23 35.39 2.45
CA GLN A 258 -17.62 35.54 2.03
C GLN A 258 -17.89 34.98 0.63
N THR A 259 -16.99 35.24 -0.32
CA THR A 259 -17.11 34.72 -1.70
C THR A 259 -17.04 33.19 -1.72
N ALA A 260 -16.14 32.62 -0.91
CA ALA A 260 -16.00 31.18 -0.75
C ALA A 260 -17.27 30.56 -0.16
N GLU A 261 -17.80 31.13 0.92
CA GLU A 261 -19.01 30.63 1.57
C GLU A 261 -20.23 30.75 0.66
N ALA A 262 -20.39 31.89 -0.03
CA ALA A 262 -21.49 32.11 -0.97
C ALA A 262 -21.43 31.10 -2.13
N THR A 263 -20.25 30.90 -2.72
CA THR A 263 -20.06 29.93 -3.81
C THR A 263 -20.35 28.51 -3.32
N TYR A 264 -19.80 28.12 -2.16
CA TYR A 264 -20.04 26.82 -1.56
C TYR A 264 -21.53 26.56 -1.28
N ALA A 265 -22.26 27.58 -0.82
CA ALA A 265 -23.70 27.49 -0.56
C ALA A 265 -24.55 27.28 -1.85
N THR A 266 -24.04 27.67 -3.02
CA THR A 266 -24.74 27.42 -4.31
C THR A 266 -24.54 26.01 -4.87
N LEU A 267 -23.57 25.26 -4.34
CA LEU A 267 -23.29 23.90 -4.80
C LEU A 267 -24.35 22.91 -4.26
N SER A 268 -24.67 21.88 -5.04
CA SER A 268 -25.47 20.75 -4.57
C SER A 268 -24.76 19.99 -3.44
N ALA A 269 -25.48 19.23 -2.63
CA ALA A 269 -24.89 18.47 -1.51
C ALA A 269 -23.76 17.50 -1.97
N GLU A 270 -23.89 16.90 -3.14
CA GLU A 270 -22.84 16.07 -3.76
C GLU A 270 -21.62 16.92 -4.16
N ASN A 271 -21.85 18.06 -4.83
CA ASN A 271 -20.77 18.96 -5.24
C ASN A 271 -20.08 19.64 -4.04
N GLN A 272 -20.79 19.86 -2.94
CA GLN A 272 -20.23 20.39 -1.69
C GLN A 272 -19.22 19.42 -1.07
N LYS A 273 -19.49 18.11 -1.09
CA LYS A 273 -18.52 17.08 -0.66
C LYS A 273 -17.28 17.08 -1.55
N LEU A 274 -17.48 17.14 -2.87
CA LEU A 274 -16.36 17.20 -3.82
C LEU A 274 -15.53 18.48 -3.63
N ALA A 275 -16.17 19.63 -3.45
CA ALA A 275 -15.48 20.88 -3.16
C ALA A 275 -14.66 20.82 -1.87
N GLN A 276 -15.22 20.23 -0.81
CA GLN A 276 -14.49 19.97 0.44
C GLN A 276 -13.24 19.12 0.18
N GLN A 277 -13.36 18.00 -0.54
CA GLN A 277 -12.22 17.14 -0.88
C GLN A 277 -11.15 17.86 -1.70
N ILE A 278 -11.57 18.68 -2.67
CA ILE A 278 -10.65 19.51 -3.47
C ILE A 278 -9.87 20.44 -2.54
N PHE A 279 -10.53 21.26 -1.72
CA PHE A 279 -9.82 22.21 -0.86
C PHE A 279 -8.90 21.54 0.16
N LEU A 280 -9.29 20.38 0.70
CA LEU A 280 -8.42 19.59 1.57
C LEU A 280 -7.17 19.08 0.84
N ARG A 281 -7.29 18.67 -0.43
CA ARG A 281 -6.14 18.23 -1.25
C ARG A 281 -5.24 19.39 -1.71
N LEU A 282 -5.81 20.57 -1.91
CA LEU A 282 -5.10 21.79 -2.31
C LEU A 282 -4.43 22.53 -1.14
N THR A 283 -4.46 21.96 0.07
CA THR A 283 -3.85 22.54 1.27
C THR A 283 -2.69 21.67 1.75
N GLU A 284 -1.55 22.29 2.02
CA GLU A 284 -0.42 21.68 2.71
C GLU A 284 -0.49 22.04 4.20
N LEU A 285 -0.47 21.03 5.08
CA LEU A 285 -0.59 21.24 6.52
C LEU A 285 0.76 21.61 7.13
N GLY A 286 0.81 22.73 7.85
CA GLY A 286 2.02 23.17 8.55
C GLY A 286 2.36 22.30 9.76
N GLU A 287 3.65 22.12 10.05
CA GLU A 287 4.13 21.51 11.30
C GLU A 287 4.44 22.62 12.33
N GLY A 288 3.38 23.24 12.85
CA GLY A 288 3.50 24.39 13.77
C GLY A 288 3.70 25.74 13.06
N THR A 289 3.73 25.72 11.73
CA THR A 289 3.65 26.89 10.85
C THR A 289 2.24 27.04 10.26
N GLN A 290 1.98 28.12 9.52
CA GLN A 290 0.69 28.31 8.86
C GLN A 290 0.47 27.28 7.75
N ASP A 291 -0.77 26.85 7.57
CA ASP A 291 -1.17 26.00 6.45
C ASP A 291 -1.00 26.78 5.14
N THR A 292 -0.37 26.16 4.14
CA THR A 292 -0.03 26.79 2.85
C THR A 292 -0.77 26.13 1.71
N ARG A 293 -0.77 26.75 0.52
CA ARG A 293 -1.36 26.08 -0.66
C ARG A 293 -0.48 24.93 -1.14
N ARG A 294 -1.13 23.90 -1.66
CA ARG A 294 -0.52 22.77 -2.35
C ARG A 294 -1.00 22.73 -3.78
N ARG A 295 -0.08 22.52 -4.72
CA ARG A 295 -0.41 22.29 -6.13
C ARG A 295 -0.65 20.82 -6.41
N VAL A 296 -1.71 20.53 -7.15
CA VAL A 296 -2.23 19.18 -7.40
C VAL A 296 -2.47 18.96 -8.88
N SER A 297 -2.10 17.79 -9.40
CA SER A 297 -2.37 17.46 -10.80
C SER A 297 -3.86 17.20 -11.02
N GLN A 298 -4.34 17.44 -12.24
CA GLN A 298 -5.73 17.13 -12.61
C GLN A 298 -6.03 15.62 -12.47
N THR A 299 -5.01 14.77 -12.66
CA THR A 299 -5.12 13.31 -12.48
C THR A 299 -5.32 12.90 -11.03
N GLU A 300 -4.76 13.64 -10.07
CA GLU A 300 -4.90 13.32 -8.63
C GLU A 300 -6.30 13.64 -8.10
N LEU A 301 -6.95 14.72 -8.59
CA LEU A 301 -8.33 15.06 -8.25
C LEU A 301 -9.35 14.13 -8.91
N GLY A 302 -9.00 13.55 -10.06
CA GLY A 302 -9.85 12.62 -10.80
C GLY A 302 -10.39 13.20 -12.11
N ASP A 303 -10.70 12.30 -13.03
CA ASP A 303 -11.02 12.60 -14.44
C ASP A 303 -12.53 12.70 -14.74
N GLY A 304 -13.38 12.52 -13.75
CA GLY A 304 -14.83 12.50 -13.89
C GLY A 304 -15.43 13.85 -14.31
N GLN A 305 -16.52 13.81 -15.08
CA GLN A 305 -17.20 15.02 -15.58
C GLN A 305 -17.72 15.92 -14.45
N THR A 306 -18.22 15.33 -13.36
CA THR A 306 -18.64 16.07 -12.16
C THR A 306 -17.47 16.81 -11.51
N MET A 307 -16.32 16.15 -11.36
CA MET A 307 -15.10 16.77 -10.81
C MET A 307 -14.63 17.96 -11.65
N LYS A 308 -14.62 17.82 -12.98
CA LYS A 308 -14.31 18.93 -13.91
C LYS A 308 -15.29 20.08 -13.77
N THR A 309 -16.58 19.79 -13.60
CA THR A 309 -17.63 20.80 -13.44
C THR A 309 -17.47 21.59 -12.14
N VAL A 310 -17.23 20.90 -11.02
CA VAL A 310 -16.99 21.54 -9.71
C VAL A 310 -15.70 22.35 -9.74
N THR A 311 -14.61 21.81 -10.30
CA THR A 311 -13.34 22.52 -10.47
C THR A 311 -13.54 23.79 -11.32
N GLN A 312 -14.30 23.71 -12.41
CA GLN A 312 -14.60 24.88 -13.24
C GLN A 312 -15.45 25.92 -12.49
N GLN A 313 -16.44 25.50 -11.71
CA GLN A 313 -17.25 26.41 -10.89
C GLN A 313 -16.39 27.15 -9.86
N LEU A 314 -15.51 26.42 -9.15
CA LEU A 314 -14.57 27.01 -8.19
C LEU A 314 -13.57 27.95 -8.87
N ALA A 315 -13.09 27.60 -10.08
CA ALA A 315 -12.18 28.43 -10.86
C ALA A 315 -12.88 29.70 -11.38
N ASN A 316 -14.14 29.60 -11.80
CA ASN A 316 -14.96 30.74 -12.23
C ASN A 316 -15.23 31.70 -11.06
N ALA A 317 -15.42 31.15 -9.85
CA ALA A 317 -15.52 31.91 -8.61
C ALA A 317 -14.15 32.42 -8.10
N ARG A 318 -13.05 32.10 -8.79
CA ARG A 318 -11.67 32.47 -8.45
C ARG A 318 -11.23 31.99 -7.06
N LEU A 319 -11.75 30.84 -6.63
CA LEU A 319 -11.32 30.18 -5.38
C LEU A 319 -10.11 29.27 -5.63
N ILE A 320 -9.96 28.79 -6.86
CA ILE A 320 -8.83 27.97 -7.31
C ILE A 320 -8.28 28.50 -8.64
N THR A 321 -7.01 28.26 -8.90
CA THR A 321 -6.37 28.54 -10.18
C THR A 321 -6.04 27.22 -10.87
N THR A 322 -6.32 27.16 -12.18
CA THR A 322 -5.98 26.01 -13.03
C THR A 322 -4.92 26.46 -14.02
N SER A 323 -3.78 25.75 -14.04
CA SER A 323 -2.64 25.98 -14.93
C SER A 323 -2.22 24.67 -15.61
N GLN A 324 -1.25 24.74 -16.54
CA GLN A 324 -0.64 23.53 -17.11
C GLN A 324 0.08 22.68 -16.05
N ASP A 325 0.62 23.32 -15.01
CA ASP A 325 1.38 22.67 -13.94
C ASP A 325 0.49 22.08 -12.83
N GLY A 326 -0.83 22.29 -12.91
CA GLY A 326 -1.79 21.78 -11.95
C GLY A 326 -2.77 22.83 -11.43
N ILE A 327 -3.50 22.42 -10.40
CA ILE A 327 -4.55 23.17 -9.73
C ILE A 327 -4.07 23.52 -8.32
N ASP A 328 -4.27 24.76 -7.90
CA ASP A 328 -4.00 25.22 -6.54
C ASP A 328 -5.08 26.21 -6.06
N VAL A 329 -5.06 26.54 -4.78
CA VAL A 329 -5.91 27.61 -4.24
C VAL A 329 -5.46 28.94 -4.83
N ALA A 330 -6.42 29.76 -5.28
CA ALA A 330 -6.12 31.04 -5.91
C ALA A 330 -5.34 31.98 -4.97
N HIS A 331 -5.76 32.01 -3.70
CA HIS A 331 -5.16 32.83 -2.65
C HIS A 331 -4.97 32.05 -1.35
N GLU A 332 -3.79 32.10 -0.72
CA GLU A 332 -3.56 31.44 0.57
C GLU A 332 -4.41 32.03 1.71
N ALA A 333 -4.88 33.27 1.54
CA ALA A 333 -5.84 33.89 2.45
C ALA A 333 -7.14 33.08 2.55
N LEU A 334 -7.53 32.32 1.52
CA LEU A 334 -8.69 31.42 1.59
C LEU A 334 -8.53 30.37 2.69
N ILE A 335 -7.35 29.76 2.80
CA ILE A 335 -7.03 28.72 3.79
C ILE A 335 -7.08 29.29 5.21
N ARG A 336 -6.60 30.52 5.37
CA ARG A 336 -6.48 31.20 6.67
C ARG A 336 -7.79 31.80 7.16
N GLU A 337 -8.59 32.36 6.26
CA GLU A 337 -9.69 33.25 6.64
C GLU A 337 -11.05 32.58 6.52
N TRP A 338 -11.24 31.60 5.63
CA TRP A 338 -12.51 30.89 5.49
C TRP A 338 -12.76 29.96 6.68
N PRO A 339 -13.74 30.25 7.57
CA PRO A 339 -13.90 29.49 8.81
C PRO A 339 -14.22 28.02 8.58
N ARG A 340 -15.04 27.72 7.57
CA ARG A 340 -15.45 26.36 7.22
C ARG A 340 -14.28 25.49 6.76
N LEU A 341 -13.36 26.04 5.96
CA LEU A 341 -12.16 25.30 5.55
C LEU A 341 -11.25 25.02 6.74
N ARG A 342 -11.09 25.98 7.65
CA ARG A 342 -10.35 25.76 8.90
C ARG A 342 -10.98 24.67 9.75
N GLU A 343 -12.31 24.68 9.91
CA GLU A 343 -13.02 23.61 10.62
C GLU A 343 -12.74 22.23 10.00
N TRP A 344 -12.70 22.12 8.67
CA TRP A 344 -12.37 20.86 8.00
C TRP A 344 -10.92 20.42 8.23
N LEU A 345 -9.97 21.37 8.17
CA LEU A 345 -8.54 21.09 8.41
C LEU A 345 -8.31 20.69 9.87
N ASP A 346 -8.93 21.40 10.81
CA ASP A 346 -8.79 21.19 12.25
C ASP A 346 -9.49 19.90 12.72
N ALA A 347 -10.60 19.50 12.09
CA ALA A 347 -11.36 18.31 12.47
C ALA A 347 -10.56 17.01 12.39
N ASN A 348 -9.59 16.89 11.46
CA ASN A 348 -8.78 15.68 11.31
C ASN A 348 -7.41 15.92 10.69
N ARG A 349 -6.57 16.77 11.32
CA ARG A 349 -5.20 17.04 10.85
C ARG A 349 -4.36 15.77 10.70
N GLU A 350 -4.43 14.84 11.65
CA GLU A 350 -3.64 13.60 11.58
C GLU A 350 -4.06 12.70 10.40
N GLY A 351 -5.38 12.58 10.16
CA GLY A 351 -5.89 11.84 9.01
C GLY A 351 -5.49 12.46 7.68
N LEU A 352 -5.52 13.79 7.57
CA LEU A 352 -5.06 14.50 6.37
C LEU A 352 -3.56 14.30 6.12
N ARG A 353 -2.73 14.26 7.17
CA ARG A 353 -1.30 13.91 7.04
C ARG A 353 -1.09 12.47 6.55
N LEU A 354 -1.83 11.52 7.11
CA LEU A 354 -1.79 10.13 6.65
C LEU A 354 -2.22 10.01 5.18
N HIS A 355 -3.25 10.76 4.78
CA HIS A 355 -3.69 10.82 3.38
C HIS A 355 -2.59 11.39 2.48
N ARG A 356 -1.96 12.49 2.89
CA ARG A 356 -0.84 13.12 2.16
C ARG A 356 0.32 12.14 1.93
N GLN A 357 0.73 11.44 2.98
CA GLN A 357 1.77 10.40 2.89
C GLN A 357 1.36 9.25 1.97
N LEU A 358 0.09 8.82 2.03
CA LEU A 358 -0.45 7.80 1.13
C LEU A 358 -0.39 8.26 -0.33
N THR A 359 -0.77 9.51 -0.62
CA THR A 359 -0.70 10.07 -1.98
C THR A 359 0.73 10.08 -2.51
N GLU A 360 1.70 10.52 -1.71
CA GLU A 360 3.11 10.58 -2.13
C GLU A 360 3.71 9.20 -2.42
N VAL A 361 3.41 8.23 -1.56
CA VAL A 361 3.88 6.85 -1.76
C VAL A 361 3.18 6.21 -2.96
N THR A 362 1.90 6.50 -3.17
CA THR A 362 1.15 6.06 -4.36
C THR A 362 1.77 6.61 -5.64
N GLN A 363 2.10 7.91 -5.68
CA GLN A 363 2.76 8.54 -6.83
C GLN A 363 4.14 7.94 -7.09
N ARG A 364 4.92 7.67 -6.04
CA ARG A 364 6.21 7.00 -6.17
C ARG A 364 6.07 5.57 -6.68
N TRP A 365 5.08 4.82 -6.21
CA TRP A 365 4.78 3.46 -6.68
C TRP A 365 4.39 3.43 -8.15
N GLU A 366 3.54 4.36 -8.60
CA GLU A 366 3.23 4.53 -10.03
C GLU A 366 4.48 4.88 -10.85
N ALA A 367 5.32 5.80 -10.36
CA ALA A 367 6.56 6.20 -11.03
C ALA A 367 7.59 5.06 -11.13
N LEU A 368 7.60 4.13 -10.17
CA LEU A 368 8.44 2.92 -10.17
C LEU A 368 7.77 1.75 -10.92
N ASN A 369 6.81 2.02 -11.80
CA ASN A 369 6.09 1.03 -12.59
C ASN A 369 5.45 -0.08 -11.72
N ARG A 370 4.89 0.33 -10.58
CA ARG A 370 4.15 -0.50 -9.62
C ARG A 370 4.98 -1.57 -8.90
N ASP A 371 6.22 -1.25 -8.55
CA ASP A 371 7.11 -2.12 -7.77
C ASP A 371 6.50 -2.58 -6.42
N GLU A 372 6.59 -3.88 -6.12
CA GLU A 372 6.08 -4.48 -4.87
C GLU A 372 6.84 -4.00 -3.62
N ASP A 373 8.07 -3.50 -3.79
CA ASP A 373 8.88 -3.01 -2.67
C ASP A 373 8.48 -1.61 -2.19
N ALA A 374 7.74 -0.86 -3.00
CA ALA A 374 7.17 0.43 -2.61
C ALA A 374 5.82 0.31 -1.88
N LEU A 375 5.21 -0.89 -1.84
CA LEU A 375 3.91 -1.12 -1.19
C LEU A 375 4.00 -1.04 0.34
N TYR A 376 2.93 -0.55 0.98
CA TYR A 376 2.87 -0.48 2.44
C TYR A 376 2.88 -1.86 3.09
N ARG A 377 3.59 -1.94 4.23
CA ARG A 377 3.73 -3.15 5.05
C ARG A 377 3.56 -2.81 6.53
N GLY A 378 3.16 -3.80 7.33
CA GLY A 378 3.09 -3.67 8.79
C GLY A 378 2.19 -2.52 9.25
N ILE A 379 2.73 -1.64 10.10
CA ILE A 379 2.00 -0.56 10.77
C ILE A 379 1.46 0.46 9.77
N GLN A 380 2.23 0.84 8.75
CA GLN A 380 1.81 1.83 7.75
C GLN A 380 0.57 1.36 6.98
N LEU A 381 0.50 0.07 6.64
CA LEU A 381 -0.66 -0.52 5.98
C LEU A 381 -1.89 -0.52 6.89
N GLU A 382 -1.74 -0.83 8.17
CA GLU A 382 -2.88 -0.80 9.11
C GLU A 382 -3.38 0.63 9.35
N GLN A 383 -2.49 1.60 9.51
CA GLN A 383 -2.86 3.01 9.65
C GLN A 383 -3.61 3.53 8.42
N ALA A 384 -3.06 3.29 7.21
CA ALA A 384 -3.69 3.73 5.98
C ALA A 384 -5.03 3.02 5.73
N LYS A 385 -5.14 1.73 6.07
CA LYS A 385 -6.39 0.96 5.99
C LYS A 385 -7.44 1.47 6.96
N GLU A 386 -7.07 1.75 8.20
CA GLU A 386 -8.03 2.23 9.21
C GLU A 386 -8.53 3.63 8.84
N TRP A 387 -7.63 4.51 8.41
CA TRP A 387 -7.99 5.83 7.89
C TRP A 387 -8.94 5.71 6.68
N ALA A 388 -8.63 4.86 5.70
CA ALA A 388 -9.45 4.64 4.51
C ALA A 388 -10.88 4.16 4.83
N LYS A 389 -11.09 3.42 5.94
CA LYS A 389 -12.44 3.04 6.37
C LYS A 389 -13.25 4.21 6.91
N THR A 390 -12.59 5.17 7.57
CA THR A 390 -13.26 6.34 8.13
C THR A 390 -13.67 7.35 7.06
N GLN A 391 -12.91 7.43 5.95
CA GLN A 391 -13.15 8.37 4.85
C GLN A 391 -12.96 7.71 3.48
N PRO A 392 -13.82 6.75 3.09
CA PRO A 392 -13.66 6.03 1.82
C PRO A 392 -13.79 6.96 0.60
N GLU A 393 -14.62 8.00 0.69
CA GLU A 393 -14.84 8.97 -0.39
C GLU A 393 -13.61 9.86 -0.66
N ALA A 394 -12.62 9.90 0.24
CA ALA A 394 -11.43 10.75 0.09
C ALA A 394 -10.36 10.12 -0.84
N LEU A 395 -10.39 8.81 -1.03
CA LEU A 395 -9.42 8.09 -1.87
C LEU A 395 -9.69 8.32 -3.36
N ASN A 396 -8.63 8.61 -4.12
CA ASN A 396 -8.71 8.54 -5.57
C ASN A 396 -8.44 7.12 -6.09
N LYS A 397 -8.69 6.88 -7.38
CA LYS A 397 -8.52 5.56 -8.02
C LYS A 397 -7.09 5.01 -7.87
N GLN A 398 -6.07 5.86 -7.87
CA GLN A 398 -4.67 5.45 -7.75
C GLN A 398 -4.34 5.02 -6.32
N GLU A 399 -4.76 5.80 -5.33
CA GLU A 399 -4.59 5.51 -3.90
C GLU A 399 -5.36 4.24 -3.51
N GLU A 400 -6.57 4.04 -4.06
CA GLU A 400 -7.33 2.81 -3.89
C GLU A 400 -6.58 1.61 -4.49
N ALA A 401 -6.06 1.72 -5.72
CA ALA A 401 -5.29 0.65 -6.35
C ALA A 401 -4.02 0.30 -5.55
N PHE A 402 -3.32 1.30 -5.02
CA PHE A 402 -2.14 1.12 -4.16
C PHE A 402 -2.47 0.38 -2.86
N LEU A 403 -3.55 0.77 -2.18
CA LEU A 403 -3.99 0.09 -0.96
C LEU A 403 -4.41 -1.36 -1.22
N GLN A 404 -5.14 -1.61 -2.31
CA GLN A 404 -5.54 -2.97 -2.69
C GLN A 404 -4.32 -3.83 -3.04
N ALA A 405 -3.34 -3.28 -3.75
CA ALA A 405 -2.08 -3.98 -4.03
C ALA A 405 -1.32 -4.33 -2.74
N SER A 406 -1.23 -3.38 -1.80
CA SER A 406 -0.59 -3.58 -0.50
C SER A 406 -1.29 -4.67 0.34
N LEU A 407 -2.63 -4.67 0.36
CA LEU A 407 -3.43 -5.70 1.04
C LEU A 407 -3.25 -7.09 0.40
N LYS A 408 -3.21 -7.16 -0.93
CA LYS A 408 -2.98 -8.41 -1.66
C LYS A 408 -1.60 -8.99 -1.38
N LEU A 409 -0.56 -8.15 -1.36
CA LEU A 409 0.80 -8.57 -1.02
C LEU A 409 0.86 -9.16 0.39
N ARG A 410 0.23 -8.51 1.38
CA ARG A 410 0.14 -9.04 2.75
C ARG A 410 -0.49 -10.43 2.79
N GLN A 411 -1.62 -10.62 2.11
CA GLN A 411 -2.29 -11.92 2.05
C GLN A 411 -1.41 -13.00 1.41
N GLN A 412 -0.64 -12.66 0.38
CA GLN A 412 0.31 -13.59 -0.25
C GLN A 412 1.46 -13.96 0.69
N ILE A 413 2.03 -13.00 1.42
CA ILE A 413 3.10 -13.25 2.40
C ILE A 413 2.58 -14.13 3.54
N GLU A 414 1.39 -13.85 4.08
CA GLU A 414 0.79 -14.66 5.14
C GLU A 414 0.49 -16.09 4.67
N ARG A 415 -0.01 -16.26 3.44
CA ARG A 415 -0.21 -17.58 2.83
C ARG A 415 1.10 -18.35 2.68
N ARG A 416 2.17 -17.70 2.19
CA ARG A 416 3.51 -18.31 2.07
C ARG A 416 4.04 -18.75 3.44
N ARG A 417 3.94 -17.88 4.46
CA ARG A 417 4.35 -18.22 5.83
C ARG A 417 3.55 -19.39 6.40
N ARG A 418 2.22 -19.42 6.21
CA ARG A 418 1.38 -20.55 6.65
C ARG A 418 1.80 -21.86 5.99
N MET A 419 2.09 -21.86 4.69
CA MET A 419 2.57 -23.05 3.99
C MET A 419 3.95 -23.51 4.49
N GLN A 420 4.87 -22.58 4.75
CA GLN A 420 6.18 -22.89 5.32
C GLN A 420 6.06 -23.53 6.70
N TYR A 421 5.24 -22.95 7.60
CA TYR A 421 5.01 -23.54 8.92
C TYR A 421 4.29 -24.89 8.86
N ALA A 422 3.32 -25.06 7.96
CA ALA A 422 2.67 -26.35 7.75
C ALA A 422 3.69 -27.42 7.31
N GLY A 423 4.62 -27.08 6.41
CA GLY A 423 5.70 -27.98 5.99
C GLY A 423 6.61 -28.41 7.15
N VAL A 424 6.99 -27.49 8.03
CA VAL A 424 7.80 -27.80 9.23
C VAL A 424 7.04 -28.70 10.21
N VAL A 425 5.77 -28.42 10.46
CA VAL A 425 4.93 -29.25 11.35
C VAL A 425 4.77 -30.67 10.79
N ILE A 426 4.51 -30.80 9.48
CA ILE A 426 4.42 -32.11 8.82
C ILE A 426 5.75 -32.87 8.95
N ALA A 427 6.89 -32.22 8.72
CA ALA A 427 8.20 -32.83 8.87
C ALA A 427 8.46 -33.32 10.30
N LEU A 428 8.09 -32.53 11.32
CA LEU A 428 8.19 -32.92 12.73
C LEU A 428 7.31 -34.13 13.05
N VAL A 429 6.06 -34.15 12.58
CA VAL A 429 5.15 -35.28 12.79
C VAL A 429 5.72 -36.56 12.16
N VAL A 430 6.24 -36.47 10.93
CA VAL A 430 6.90 -37.61 10.26
C VAL A 430 8.09 -38.11 11.07
N LEU A 431 8.90 -37.21 11.63
CA LEU A 431 10.08 -37.56 12.43
C LEU A 431 9.68 -38.26 13.75
N VAL A 432 8.62 -37.79 14.41
CA VAL A 432 8.06 -38.45 15.61
C VAL A 432 7.52 -39.83 15.29
N VAL A 433 6.73 -39.97 14.21
CA VAL A 433 6.19 -41.27 13.78
C VAL A 433 7.32 -42.25 13.42
N ALA A 434 8.32 -41.80 12.68
CA ALA A 434 9.49 -42.61 12.34
C ALA A 434 10.25 -43.07 13.59
N SER A 435 10.37 -42.20 14.60
CA SER A 435 11.01 -42.53 15.89
C SER A 435 10.23 -43.60 16.66
N ILE A 436 8.89 -43.51 16.67
CA ILE A 436 8.03 -44.52 17.31
C ILE A 436 8.14 -45.86 16.60
N VAL A 437 8.10 -45.87 15.26
CA VAL A 437 8.25 -47.09 14.46
C VAL A 437 9.61 -47.73 14.70
N ALA A 438 10.69 -46.94 14.69
CA ALA A 438 12.03 -47.42 14.98
C ALA A 438 12.11 -48.04 16.39
N ALA A 439 11.57 -47.36 17.41
CA ALA A 439 11.54 -47.87 18.78
C ALA A 439 10.76 -49.20 18.88
N SER A 440 9.64 -49.32 18.17
CA SER A 440 8.86 -50.56 18.11
C SER A 440 9.67 -51.71 17.50
N ILE A 441 10.36 -51.47 16.37
CA ILE A 441 11.21 -52.48 15.71
C ILE A 441 12.36 -52.90 16.63
N PHE A 442 13.04 -51.95 17.27
CA PHE A 442 14.12 -52.24 18.23
C PHE A 442 13.62 -53.06 19.44
N SER A 443 12.44 -52.74 19.97
CA SER A 443 11.87 -53.48 21.10
C SER A 443 11.52 -54.93 20.74
N GLN A 444 11.01 -55.16 19.53
CA GLN A 444 10.69 -56.50 19.03
C GLN A 444 11.95 -57.33 18.79
N GLN A 445 12.99 -56.73 18.20
CA GLN A 445 14.28 -57.39 17.99
C GLN A 445 14.96 -57.77 19.31
N ALA A 446 14.84 -56.93 20.34
CA ALA A 446 15.38 -57.20 21.66
C ALA A 446 14.70 -58.42 22.31
N SER A 447 13.37 -58.54 22.22
CA SER A 447 12.64 -59.70 22.76
C SER A 447 12.97 -61.01 22.03
N GLU A 448 13.14 -60.98 20.70
CA GLU A 448 13.53 -62.17 19.94
C GLU A 448 14.94 -62.65 20.31
N ASN A 449 15.88 -61.72 20.52
CA ASN A 449 17.25 -62.04 20.93
C ASN A 449 17.32 -62.63 22.35
N GLU A 450 16.49 -62.16 23.27
CA GLU A 450 16.41 -62.70 24.62
C GLU A 450 15.88 -64.13 24.61
N GLN A 451 14.83 -64.39 23.84
CA GLN A 451 14.25 -65.73 23.69
C GLN A 451 15.22 -66.72 23.01
N LEU A 452 15.94 -66.27 21.98
CA LEU A 452 17.01 -67.07 21.36
C LEU A 452 18.16 -67.35 22.32
N ALA A 453 18.49 -66.42 23.22
CA ALA A 453 19.52 -66.62 24.24
C ALA A 453 19.09 -67.67 25.28
N GLU A 454 17.82 -67.66 25.71
CA GLU A 454 17.25 -68.66 26.62
C GLU A 454 17.23 -70.06 25.99
N ASP A 455 16.76 -70.19 24.75
CA ASP A 455 16.72 -71.47 24.03
C ASP A 455 18.13 -72.06 23.86
N ASN A 456 19.11 -71.22 23.50
CA ASN A 456 20.51 -71.65 23.38
C ASN A 456 21.10 -72.09 24.73
N ALA A 457 20.76 -71.40 25.82
CA ALA A 457 21.18 -71.79 27.17
C ALA A 457 20.56 -73.14 27.60
N ALA A 458 19.28 -73.37 27.28
CA ALA A 458 18.60 -74.63 27.58
C ALA A 458 19.19 -75.81 26.77
N ILE A 459 19.50 -75.59 25.49
CA ILE A 459 20.19 -76.59 24.65
C ILE A 459 21.58 -76.90 25.21
N ALA A 460 22.36 -75.89 25.62
CA ALA A 460 23.67 -76.10 26.21
C ALA A 460 23.61 -76.89 27.53
N ALA A 461 22.64 -76.59 28.40
CA ALA A 461 22.45 -77.31 29.66
C ALA A 461 22.07 -78.78 29.45
N THR A 462 21.18 -79.06 28.48
CA THR A 462 20.80 -80.45 28.16
C THR A 462 21.93 -81.24 27.50
N ALA A 463 22.79 -80.58 26.71
CA ALA A 463 23.97 -81.19 26.13
C ALA A 463 25.02 -81.57 27.19
N GLU A 464 25.25 -80.71 28.18
CA GLU A 464 26.20 -81.00 29.26
C GLU A 464 25.72 -82.13 30.17
N ALA A 465 24.43 -82.16 30.53
CA ALA A 465 23.85 -83.25 31.33
C ALA A 465 24.01 -84.61 30.64
N ARG A 466 23.74 -84.69 29.33
CA ARG A 466 23.97 -85.92 28.54
C ARG A 466 25.44 -86.33 28.49
N ARG A 467 26.37 -85.37 28.50
CA ARG A 467 27.82 -85.65 28.48
C ARG A 467 28.28 -86.30 29.79
N VAL A 468 27.82 -85.76 30.92
CA VAL A 468 28.12 -86.29 32.26
C VAL A 468 27.56 -87.71 32.44
N ASP A 469 26.30 -87.93 32.05
CA ASP A 469 25.67 -89.27 32.14
C ASP A 469 26.41 -90.30 31.27
N ALA A 470 26.80 -89.93 30.04
CA ALA A 470 27.54 -90.82 29.14
C ALA A 470 28.93 -91.19 29.67
N GLU A 471 29.64 -90.23 30.28
CA GLU A 471 30.95 -90.47 30.89
C GLU A 471 30.85 -91.42 32.08
N GLN A 472 29.83 -91.23 32.93
CA GLN A 472 29.59 -92.11 34.07
C GLN A 472 29.26 -93.54 33.64
N GLN A 473 28.41 -93.71 32.63
CA GLN A 473 28.07 -95.03 32.09
C GLN A 473 29.27 -95.74 31.44
N SER A 474 30.17 -94.99 30.79
CA SER A 474 31.43 -95.52 30.23
C SER A 474 32.35 -96.06 31.33
N ARG A 475 32.51 -95.33 32.45
CA ARG A 475 33.34 -95.76 33.59
C ARG A 475 32.81 -97.03 34.24
N VAL A 476 31.49 -97.12 34.43
CA VAL A 476 30.85 -98.32 34.98
C VAL A 476 31.04 -99.54 34.06
N SER A 477 30.84 -99.37 32.74
CA SER A 477 31.04 -100.43 31.74
C SER A 477 32.50 -100.93 31.69
N LEU A 478 33.46 -100.01 31.78
CA LEU A 478 34.89 -100.33 31.86
C LEU A 478 35.19 -101.14 33.14
N GLY A 479 34.65 -100.72 34.29
CA GLY A 479 34.81 -101.45 35.56
C GLY A 479 34.23 -102.86 35.50
N GLN A 480 33.06 -103.05 34.88
CA GLN A 480 32.47 -104.39 34.68
C GLN A 480 33.33 -105.27 33.75
N SER A 481 33.88 -104.70 32.68
CA SER A 481 34.76 -105.43 31.77
C SER A 481 36.05 -105.88 32.45
N LEU A 482 36.65 -105.02 33.29
CA LEU A 482 37.82 -105.36 34.09
C LEU A 482 37.52 -106.44 35.14
N ALA A 483 36.34 -106.39 35.78
CA ALA A 483 35.91 -107.44 36.71
C ALA A 483 35.74 -108.81 36.00
N ALA A 484 35.15 -108.81 34.80
CA ALA A 484 35.01 -110.03 34.00
C ALA A 484 36.38 -110.59 33.56
N LEU A 485 37.30 -109.72 33.13
CA LEU A 485 38.66 -110.11 32.78
C LEU A 485 39.42 -110.68 33.98
N SER A 486 39.31 -110.05 35.15
CA SER A 486 39.87 -110.58 36.39
C SER A 486 39.40 -112.01 36.64
N GLN A 487 38.09 -112.27 36.52
CA GLN A 487 37.53 -113.59 36.79
C GLN A 487 38.05 -114.67 35.83
N ILE A 488 38.24 -114.32 34.55
CA ILE A 488 38.85 -115.21 33.55
C ILE A 488 40.32 -115.48 33.91
N VAL A 489 41.10 -114.43 34.17
CA VAL A 489 42.52 -114.58 34.53
C VAL A 489 42.67 -115.41 35.81
N TYR A 490 41.78 -115.20 36.80
CA TYR A 490 41.79 -115.94 38.06
C TYR A 490 41.52 -117.44 37.89
N GLN A 491 40.75 -117.84 36.87
CA GLN A 491 40.41 -119.25 36.61
C GLN A 491 41.41 -119.97 35.69
N ASP A 492 41.89 -119.30 34.64
CA ASP A 492 42.67 -119.94 33.57
C ASP A 492 44.19 -119.71 33.67
N SER A 493 44.65 -118.72 34.44
CA SER A 493 46.06 -118.34 34.55
C SER A 493 46.66 -118.70 35.91
N TYR A 494 47.95 -119.04 35.96
CA TYR A 494 48.71 -119.10 37.22
C TYR A 494 49.07 -117.71 37.77
N ASP A 495 48.78 -116.63 37.04
CA ASP A 495 49.07 -115.24 37.41
C ASP A 495 47.94 -114.63 38.26
N LYS A 496 48.00 -114.92 39.56
CA LYS A 496 47.03 -114.42 40.55
C LYS A 496 47.21 -112.93 40.87
N GLU A 497 48.38 -112.37 40.61
CA GLU A 497 48.69 -110.95 40.86
C GLU A 497 47.94 -110.07 39.86
N LEU A 498 47.99 -110.42 38.57
CA LEU A 498 47.27 -109.70 37.53
C LEU A 498 45.76 -109.71 37.76
N ALA A 499 45.18 -110.85 38.15
CA ALA A 499 43.77 -110.94 38.48
C ALA A 499 43.38 -110.00 39.65
N THR A 500 44.22 -109.92 40.67
CA THR A 500 44.00 -109.05 41.83
C THR A 500 44.06 -107.57 41.46
N LEU A 501 45.04 -107.17 40.66
CA LEU A 501 45.15 -105.78 40.16
C LEU A 501 43.96 -105.37 39.28
N LEU A 502 43.51 -106.26 38.39
CA LEU A 502 42.33 -106.01 37.55
C LEU A 502 41.06 -105.86 38.40
N THR A 503 40.95 -106.62 39.49
CA THR A 503 39.81 -106.52 40.42
C THR A 503 39.81 -105.22 41.21
N LEU A 504 40.97 -104.79 41.70
CA LEU A 504 41.12 -103.53 42.41
C LEU A 504 40.79 -102.34 41.51
N GLU A 505 41.25 -102.35 40.26
CA GLU A 505 40.94 -101.29 39.30
C GLU A 505 39.45 -101.30 38.89
N ALA A 506 38.85 -102.49 38.77
CA ALA A 506 37.41 -102.63 38.57
C ALA A 506 36.59 -102.03 39.73
N ALA A 507 37.02 -102.25 40.98
CA ALA A 507 36.38 -101.68 42.18
C ALA A 507 36.54 -100.16 42.27
N ARG A 508 37.65 -99.61 41.77
CA ARG A 508 37.86 -98.17 41.71
C ARG A 508 36.97 -97.48 40.68
N LEU A 509 36.72 -98.14 39.55
CA LEU A 509 35.92 -97.60 38.44
C LEU A 509 34.42 -97.82 38.61
N ASN A 510 34.03 -98.82 39.38
CA ASN A 510 32.65 -99.16 39.65
C ASN A 510 32.38 -99.15 41.16
N THR A 511 31.87 -98.02 41.66
CA THR A 511 31.45 -97.85 43.05
C THR A 511 30.07 -98.44 43.35
N ASP A 512 29.38 -99.00 42.36
CA ASP A 512 28.07 -99.60 42.59
C ASP A 512 28.23 -100.94 43.33
N ASN A 513 27.69 -100.93 44.54
CA ASN A 513 27.91 -101.89 45.61
C ASN A 513 27.14 -103.21 45.38
N ASN A 514 27.25 -103.80 44.19
CA ASN A 514 26.47 -104.98 43.78
C ASN A 514 27.00 -106.31 44.37
N GLY A 515 27.87 -106.27 45.39
CA GLY A 515 28.42 -107.44 46.09
C GLY A 515 29.34 -108.34 45.24
N GLN A 516 29.22 -108.35 43.90
CA GLN A 516 30.05 -109.13 42.99
C GLN A 516 31.50 -108.65 42.97
N ILE A 517 31.73 -107.34 42.83
CA ILE A 517 33.09 -106.78 42.83
C ILE A 517 33.74 -106.96 44.20
N GLU A 518 33.01 -106.71 45.27
CA GLU A 518 33.49 -106.91 46.65
C GLU A 518 33.85 -108.39 46.91
N TRP A 519 33.02 -109.32 46.44
CA TRP A 519 33.32 -110.75 46.49
C TRP A 519 34.59 -111.12 45.69
N LEU A 520 34.75 -110.55 44.48
CA LEU A 520 35.94 -110.75 43.65
C LEU A 520 37.19 -110.20 44.33
N VAL A 521 37.13 -109.02 44.96
CA VAL A 521 38.25 -108.42 45.70
C VAL A 521 38.65 -109.37 46.84
N ASN A 522 37.68 -109.81 47.65
CA ASN A 522 37.94 -110.69 48.78
C ASN A 522 38.53 -112.04 48.35
N ASN A 523 38.06 -112.62 47.25
CA ASN A 523 38.58 -113.89 46.77
C ASN A 523 39.94 -113.79 46.08
N SER A 524 40.19 -112.70 45.34
CA SER A 524 41.49 -112.51 44.67
C SER A 524 42.62 -112.26 45.68
N LEU A 525 42.34 -111.61 46.81
CA LEU A 525 43.30 -111.38 47.89
C LEU A 525 43.57 -112.63 48.77
N ARG A 526 42.61 -113.55 48.85
CA ARG A 526 42.65 -114.70 49.78
C ARG A 526 43.89 -115.61 49.62
N PRO A 527 44.37 -115.95 48.41
CA PRO A 527 45.58 -116.76 48.24
C PRO A 527 46.84 -116.09 48.79
N PHE A 528 46.97 -114.77 48.63
CA PHE A 528 48.11 -114.00 49.14
C PHE A 528 48.08 -113.92 50.67
N VAL A 529 46.90 -113.73 51.26
CA VAL A 529 46.74 -113.76 52.72
C VAL A 529 47.04 -115.16 53.28
N ALA A 530 46.65 -116.23 52.57
CA ALA A 530 46.81 -117.60 53.03
C ALA A 530 48.22 -118.19 52.83
N SER A 531 49.00 -117.71 51.86
CA SER A 531 50.39 -118.15 51.66
C SER A 531 51.35 -117.60 52.72
N GLY A 532 50.96 -116.56 53.45
CA GLY A 532 51.80 -115.90 54.45
C GLY A 532 53.00 -115.18 53.84
N ASP A 533 52.92 -114.85 52.55
CA ASP A 533 53.99 -114.21 51.78
C ASP A 533 54.03 -112.71 52.06
N GLU A 534 55.03 -112.26 52.82
CA GLU A 534 55.13 -110.89 53.33
C GLU A 534 55.51 -109.87 52.23
N ASP A 535 56.00 -110.31 51.07
CA ASP A 535 56.43 -109.41 49.98
C ASP A 535 55.27 -108.64 49.31
N HIS A 536 54.02 -109.10 49.48
CA HIS A 536 52.83 -108.52 48.86
C HIS A 536 52.00 -107.61 49.79
N PHE A 537 52.35 -107.55 51.08
CA PHE A 537 51.64 -106.74 52.07
C PHE A 537 52.59 -105.72 52.67
N ILE A 538 52.13 -104.48 52.82
CA ILE A 538 52.92 -103.45 53.51
C ILE A 538 53.18 -103.87 54.97
N GLU A 539 52.18 -104.50 55.61
CA GLU A 539 52.28 -105.02 56.97
C GLU A 539 51.18 -106.08 57.19
N ILE A 540 51.51 -107.20 57.85
CA ILE A 540 50.54 -108.20 58.29
C ILE A 540 50.36 -108.08 59.81
N LEU A 541 49.21 -107.58 60.22
CA LEU A 541 48.87 -107.43 61.64
C LEU A 541 48.41 -108.77 62.23
N ARG A 542 49.12 -109.24 63.25
CA ARG A 542 48.83 -110.50 63.97
C ARG A 542 48.42 -110.19 65.41
N GLY A 543 47.53 -110.99 65.97
CA GLY A 543 47.04 -110.81 67.35
C GLY A 543 45.73 -111.54 67.64
N HIS A 544 44.97 -111.85 66.60
CA HIS A 544 43.73 -112.61 66.67
C HIS A 544 43.96 -114.09 66.33
N ASP A 545 43.32 -114.97 67.09
CA ASP A 545 43.30 -116.42 66.92
C ASP A 545 42.03 -116.92 66.18
N SER A 546 41.14 -116.00 65.78
CA SER A 546 39.92 -116.30 65.00
C SER A 546 39.59 -115.24 63.94
N TYR A 547 38.44 -115.38 63.26
CA TYR A 547 38.01 -114.51 62.16
C TYR A 547 37.85 -113.05 62.62
N VAL A 548 38.53 -112.14 61.93
CA VAL A 548 38.30 -110.69 62.04
C VAL A 548 36.97 -110.35 61.36
N LEU A 549 36.04 -109.79 62.14
CA LEU A 549 34.68 -109.49 61.70
C LEU A 549 34.53 -108.04 61.25
N SER A 550 35.36 -107.14 61.78
CA SER A 550 35.31 -105.72 61.43
C SER A 550 36.67 -105.08 61.63
N VAL A 551 36.97 -104.11 60.78
CA VAL A 551 38.17 -103.29 60.85
C VAL A 551 37.74 -101.84 60.64
N ALA A 552 38.21 -100.95 61.50
CA ALA A 552 37.98 -99.52 61.37
C ALA A 552 39.29 -98.75 61.54
N PHE A 553 39.50 -97.75 60.70
CA PHE A 553 40.60 -96.80 60.82
C PHE A 553 40.11 -95.51 61.47
N THR A 554 40.97 -94.82 62.21
CA THR A 554 40.71 -93.43 62.56
C THR A 554 40.65 -92.57 61.28
N PRO A 555 39.91 -91.44 61.25
CA PRO A 555 39.77 -90.61 60.04
C PRO A 555 41.09 -90.09 59.45
N ASN A 556 42.13 -89.99 60.28
CA ASN A 556 43.49 -89.62 59.89
C ASN A 556 44.38 -90.83 59.52
N GLY A 557 43.84 -92.05 59.53
CA GLY A 557 44.50 -93.30 59.14
C GLY A 557 45.57 -93.81 60.10
N SER A 558 45.78 -93.16 61.26
CA SER A 558 46.94 -93.45 62.13
C SER A 558 46.76 -94.63 63.10
N TYR A 559 45.51 -95.02 63.38
CA TYR A 559 45.20 -96.19 64.21
C TYR A 559 44.19 -97.07 63.49
N LEU A 560 44.38 -98.37 63.62
CA LEU A 560 43.44 -99.40 63.20
C LEU A 560 42.97 -100.16 64.44
N ALA A 561 41.65 -100.37 64.54
CA ALA A 561 41.05 -101.28 65.50
C ALA A 561 40.40 -102.43 64.74
N SER A 562 40.67 -103.66 65.16
CA SER A 562 40.10 -104.88 64.58
C SER A 562 39.30 -105.62 65.64
N ALA A 563 38.11 -106.10 65.30
CA ALA A 563 37.31 -106.92 66.20
C ALA A 563 37.27 -108.35 65.69
N SER A 564 37.59 -109.32 66.56
CA SER A 564 37.69 -110.74 66.19
C SER A 564 36.67 -111.63 66.90
N SER A 565 36.38 -112.77 66.28
CA SER A 565 35.53 -113.84 66.83
C SER A 565 36.14 -114.54 68.05
N ASP A 566 37.43 -114.34 68.34
CA ASP A 566 38.11 -114.85 69.55
C ASP A 566 37.87 -113.98 70.80
N GLN A 567 37.00 -112.98 70.70
CA GLN A 567 36.66 -112.01 71.75
C GLN A 567 37.77 -111.02 72.11
N THR A 568 38.78 -110.84 71.24
CA THR A 568 39.78 -109.77 71.36
C THR A 568 39.52 -108.60 70.41
N ILE A 569 40.02 -107.42 70.79
CA ILE A 569 40.01 -106.16 70.02
C ILE A 569 41.44 -105.67 69.88
#